data_AF-A0A7C9ADP6-F1
#
_entry.id   AF-A0A7C9ADP6-F1
#
_cell.length_a   1.000
_cell.length_b   1.000
_cell.length_c   1.000
_cell.angle_alpha   90.00
_cell.angle_beta   90.00
_cell.angle_gamma   90.00
#
_symmetry.space_group_name_H-M   'P 1'
#
loop_
_entity.id
_entity.type
_entity.pdbx_description
1 polymer ?
#
loop_
_entity_poly.entity_id
_entity_poly.type
_entity_poly.pdbx_seq_one_letter_code
_entity_poly.pdbx_strand_id
1 'polypeptide(L)'
;MGMSLRKEVCYGFRILVSDPGFVYHDSPEFMEGSVSEDGAQPQELQLLARGGDVQRSSEVTSLSSRRVRYCRSCKAYVRGFDHHCPAFGNCIGKMNYVLFIILLAGFIATEASYAVCSYQWVKRCKDLERIGAKSNLYRSLAVSTMLFILLQVLWQVVFLAWHIYCVCFNIRSDEWINWRRYPEFHVVIEPSPDQSSPELRFRNPYDKGIFYNLKDFLLRQGEG
;
A
#
# COMPACT_ATOMS: atom_id res chain seq x y z
N MET A 1 -26.86 -13.22 2.24
CA MET A 1 -25.57 -13.62 1.65
C MET A 1 -25.32 -13.05 0.25
N GLY A 2 -26.35 -12.76 -0.58
CA GLY A 2 -26.17 -12.28 -1.96
C GLY A 2 -25.71 -10.82 -2.15
N MET A 3 -25.82 -9.95 -1.14
CA MET A 3 -25.39 -8.54 -1.24
C MET A 3 -23.89 -8.35 -1.01
N SER A 4 -23.26 -9.19 -0.18
CA SER A 4 -21.80 -9.09 0.09
C SER A 4 -21.01 -9.51 -1.14
N LEU A 5 -21.39 -10.63 -1.76
CA LEU A 5 -20.69 -11.15 -2.94
C LEU A 5 -20.77 -10.21 -4.15
N ARG A 6 -21.93 -9.56 -4.37
CA ARG A 6 -22.08 -8.55 -5.44
C ARG A 6 -21.21 -7.31 -5.20
N LYS A 7 -21.02 -6.93 -3.94
CA LYS A 7 -20.15 -5.80 -3.57
C LYS A 7 -18.68 -6.16 -3.73
N GLU A 8 -18.23 -7.33 -3.28
CA GLU A 8 -16.84 -7.79 -3.48
C GLU A 8 -16.49 -7.92 -4.97
N VAL A 9 -17.39 -8.48 -5.79
CA VAL A 9 -17.20 -8.53 -7.26
C VAL A 9 -17.15 -7.13 -7.86
N CYS A 10 -17.96 -6.19 -7.36
CA CYS A 10 -17.93 -4.81 -7.81
C CYS A 10 -16.63 -4.10 -7.40
N TYR A 11 -16.13 -4.29 -6.18
CA TYR A 11 -14.86 -3.72 -5.71
C TYR A 11 -13.66 -4.34 -6.43
N GLY A 12 -13.67 -5.66 -6.63
CA GLY A 12 -12.64 -6.39 -7.39
C GLY A 12 -12.56 -5.90 -8.84
N PHE A 13 -13.70 -5.76 -9.53
CA PHE A 13 -13.70 -5.16 -10.87
C PHE A 13 -13.21 -3.71 -10.83
N ARG A 14 -13.61 -2.94 -9.82
CA ARG A 14 -13.21 -1.53 -9.68
C ARG A 14 -11.71 -1.35 -9.45
N ILE A 15 -11.01 -2.21 -8.69
CA ILE A 15 -9.55 -2.04 -8.49
C ILE A 15 -8.76 -2.32 -9.77
N LEU A 16 -9.26 -3.25 -10.60
CA LEU A 16 -8.64 -3.58 -11.88
C LEU A 16 -8.71 -2.41 -12.87
N VAL A 17 -9.81 -1.65 -12.84
CA VAL A 17 -10.06 -0.54 -13.76
C VAL A 17 -9.88 0.85 -13.14
N SER A 18 -9.64 0.92 -11.82
CA SER A 18 -9.46 2.20 -11.13
C SER A 18 -8.19 2.87 -11.59
N ASP A 19 -8.27 4.18 -11.80
CA ASP A 19 -7.08 5.00 -11.94
C ASP A 19 -6.31 5.03 -10.60
N PRO A 20 -5.06 4.55 -10.55
CA PRO A 20 -4.21 4.68 -9.36
C PRO A 20 -3.77 6.13 -9.10
N GLY A 21 -3.97 7.02 -10.06
CA GLY A 21 -3.50 8.40 -10.10
C GLY A 21 -2.46 8.59 -11.20
N PHE A 22 -2.70 8.10 -12.41
CA PHE A 22 -1.82 8.28 -13.55
C PHE A 22 -1.62 9.77 -13.85
N VAL A 23 -0.37 10.15 -14.14
CA VAL A 23 -0.03 11.51 -14.57
C VAL A 23 0.02 11.54 -16.08
N TYR A 24 -0.89 12.30 -16.69
CA TYR A 24 -0.90 12.57 -18.13
C TYR A 24 -0.09 13.83 -18.44
N HIS A 25 0.57 13.84 -19.61
CA HIS A 25 1.59 14.82 -20.01
C HIS A 25 1.13 16.30 -20.04
N ASP A 26 -0.16 16.57 -19.93
CA ASP A 26 -0.71 17.94 -19.95
C ASP A 26 -0.76 18.61 -18.56
N SER A 27 -0.15 18.02 -17.51
CA SER A 27 -0.09 18.62 -16.17
C SER A 27 1.10 19.59 -16.07
N PRO A 28 0.89 20.93 -15.99
CA PRO A 28 1.97 21.93 -16.05
C PRO A 28 2.95 21.91 -14.86
N GLU A 29 2.65 21.15 -13.81
CA GLU A 29 3.37 21.16 -12.53
C GLU A 29 4.56 20.19 -12.44
N PHE A 30 4.82 19.38 -13.49
CA PHE A 30 5.76 18.25 -13.42
C PHE A 30 7.04 18.36 -14.26
N MET A 31 7.23 19.49 -14.95
CA MET A 31 8.43 19.71 -15.78
C MET A 31 9.73 19.95 -14.98
N GLU A 32 9.68 20.10 -13.65
CA GLU A 32 10.88 20.44 -12.85
C GLU A 32 11.25 19.42 -11.75
N GLY A 33 10.60 18.24 -11.68
CA GLY A 33 10.80 17.30 -10.56
C GLY A 33 11.35 15.91 -10.90
N SER A 34 11.55 15.57 -12.17
CA SER A 34 11.91 14.20 -12.55
C SER A 34 13.39 13.91 -12.30
N VAL A 35 13.68 13.31 -11.15
CA VAL A 35 14.96 12.62 -10.93
C VAL A 35 14.98 11.40 -11.85
N SER A 36 15.75 11.51 -12.94
CA SER A 36 16.16 10.40 -13.79
C SER A 36 16.91 9.35 -12.96
N GLU A 37 16.73 8.07 -13.26
CA GLU A 37 17.36 6.93 -12.57
C GLU A 37 18.89 6.83 -12.73
N ASP A 38 19.63 7.92 -12.93
CA ASP A 38 21.09 7.91 -13.04
C ASP A 38 21.77 8.90 -12.07
N GLY A 39 22.67 8.34 -11.27
CA GLY A 39 23.73 8.92 -10.41
C GLY A 39 23.86 10.44 -10.14
N ALA A 40 24.01 10.74 -8.84
CA ALA A 40 24.92 11.71 -8.19
C ALA A 40 24.52 13.20 -7.95
N GLN A 41 24.41 13.52 -6.63
CA GLN A 41 24.87 14.72 -5.87
C GLN A 41 24.23 16.14 -6.03
N PRO A 42 24.32 17.00 -4.96
CA PRO A 42 23.25 17.92 -4.55
C PRO A 42 23.53 19.41 -4.79
N GLN A 43 22.54 20.16 -5.29
CA GLN A 43 22.59 21.63 -5.41
C GLN A 43 21.23 22.33 -5.15
N GLU A 44 20.54 21.99 -4.05
CA GLU A 44 19.24 22.64 -3.73
C GLU A 44 19.25 23.39 -2.39
N LEU A 45 20.40 23.90 -1.94
CA LEU A 45 20.54 24.55 -0.62
C LEU A 45 20.80 26.08 -0.65
N GLN A 46 20.40 26.82 -1.68
CA GLN A 46 20.62 28.28 -1.72
C GLN A 46 19.39 29.19 -1.94
N LEU A 47 18.17 28.66 -2.12
CA LEU A 47 17.02 29.49 -2.50
C LEU A 47 15.99 29.78 -1.40
N LEU A 48 16.15 29.27 -0.17
CA LEU A 48 15.14 29.43 0.90
C LEU A 48 15.24 30.74 1.71
N ALA A 49 16.00 31.73 1.27
CA ALA A 49 16.26 32.96 2.03
C ALA A 49 15.50 34.21 1.51
N ARG A 50 14.23 34.10 1.07
CA ARG A 50 13.39 35.30 0.91
C ARG A 50 11.89 35.03 0.74
N GLY A 51 11.08 35.56 1.65
CA GLY A 51 9.67 35.91 1.41
C GLY A 51 8.65 34.98 2.05
N GLY A 52 8.12 35.38 3.21
CA GLY A 52 7.05 34.68 3.92
C GLY A 52 5.67 34.87 3.29
N ASP A 53 4.79 33.93 3.67
CA ASP A 53 3.33 33.88 3.53
C ASP A 53 2.70 33.24 2.27
N VAL A 54 3.48 32.60 1.40
CA VAL A 54 3.01 31.72 0.29
C VAL A 54 3.47 30.24 0.48
N GLN A 55 4.13 29.95 1.59
CA GLN A 55 4.96 28.75 1.74
C GLN A 55 4.17 27.44 1.96
N ARG A 56 3.00 27.50 2.59
CA ARG A 56 2.27 26.29 2.99
C ARG A 56 1.58 25.58 1.82
N SER A 57 1.21 26.31 0.77
CA SER A 57 0.62 25.73 -0.43
C SER A 57 1.70 25.16 -1.35
N SER A 58 2.80 25.89 -1.58
CA SER A 58 3.89 25.48 -2.47
C SER A 58 4.69 24.28 -1.96
N GLU A 59 4.88 24.17 -0.65
CA GLU A 59 5.58 23.04 -0.04
C GLU A 59 4.74 21.75 -0.10
N VAL A 60 3.41 21.85 0.01
CA VAL A 60 2.49 20.71 -0.10
C VAL A 60 2.36 20.21 -1.55
N THR A 61 2.31 21.11 -2.55
CA THR A 61 2.37 20.71 -3.97
C THR A 61 3.74 20.12 -4.33
N SER A 62 4.84 20.70 -3.84
CA SER A 62 6.20 20.14 -4.02
C SER A 62 6.32 18.73 -3.41
N LEU A 63 5.84 18.53 -2.18
CA LEU A 63 5.84 17.21 -1.51
C LEU A 63 4.90 16.20 -2.20
N SER A 64 3.77 16.65 -2.75
CA SER A 64 2.89 15.78 -3.54
C SER A 64 3.53 15.40 -4.88
N SER A 65 4.26 16.32 -5.51
CA SER A 65 5.02 16.08 -6.73
C SER A 65 6.17 15.09 -6.50
N ARG A 66 6.85 15.19 -5.35
CA ARG A 66 7.92 14.26 -4.91
C ARG A 66 7.47 12.80 -4.75
N ARG A 67 6.16 12.54 -4.62
CA ARG A 67 5.59 11.19 -4.49
C ARG A 67 5.08 10.62 -5.82
N VAL A 68 5.49 11.18 -6.96
CA VAL A 68 5.24 10.60 -8.28
C VAL A 68 6.38 9.66 -8.67
N ARG A 69 6.05 8.44 -9.08
CA ARG A 69 7.02 7.43 -9.50
C ARG A 69 6.60 6.79 -10.82
N TYR A 70 7.58 6.41 -11.65
CA TYR A 70 7.34 5.70 -12.89
C TYR A 70 7.19 4.20 -12.64
N CYS A 71 6.07 3.61 -13.06
CA CYS A 71 5.89 2.17 -13.06
C CYS A 71 6.27 1.59 -14.42
N ARG A 72 7.29 0.73 -14.46
CA ARG A 72 7.73 0.06 -15.69
C ARG A 72 6.67 -0.89 -16.28
N SER A 73 5.91 -1.57 -15.42
CA SER A 73 4.85 -2.50 -15.85
C SER A 73 3.68 -1.77 -16.50
N CYS A 74 3.23 -0.65 -15.91
CA CYS A 74 2.14 0.16 -16.46
C CYS A 74 2.61 1.17 -17.52
N LYS A 75 3.94 1.39 -17.65
CA LYS A 75 4.56 2.39 -18.53
C LYS A 75 4.01 3.81 -18.33
N ALA A 76 3.79 4.19 -17.08
CA ALA A 76 3.19 5.46 -16.72
C ALA A 76 3.70 5.96 -15.37
N TYR A 77 3.64 7.28 -15.17
CA TYR A 77 3.88 7.91 -13.88
C TYR A 77 2.63 7.83 -13.02
N VAL A 78 2.78 7.49 -11.74
CA VAL A 78 1.68 7.29 -10.79
C VAL A 78 1.88 8.20 -9.58
N ARG A 79 0.87 9.03 -9.27
CA ARG A 79 0.84 9.89 -8.07
C ARG A 79 0.65 9.07 -6.81
N GLY A 80 1.53 9.28 -5.84
CA GLY A 80 1.52 8.53 -4.59
C GLY A 80 1.67 7.03 -4.82
N PHE A 81 2.58 6.65 -5.71
CA PHE A 81 2.88 5.25 -6.02
C PHE A 81 3.25 4.47 -4.75
N ASP A 82 2.60 3.33 -4.51
CA ASP A 82 2.95 2.40 -3.43
C ASP A 82 3.64 1.15 -3.99
N HIS A 83 3.02 0.49 -4.96
CA HIS A 83 3.60 -0.63 -5.70
C HIS A 83 2.79 -0.92 -6.98
N HIS A 84 3.34 -1.75 -7.86
CA HIS A 84 2.56 -2.44 -8.89
C HIS A 84 2.11 -3.79 -8.34
N CYS A 85 0.81 -4.08 -8.36
CA CYS A 85 0.28 -5.34 -7.84
C CYS A 85 -0.04 -6.30 -9.00
N PRO A 86 0.74 -7.38 -9.19
CA PRO A 86 0.49 -8.33 -10.28
C PRO A 86 -0.87 -9.03 -10.17
N ALA A 87 -1.37 -9.24 -8.94
CA ALA A 87 -2.68 -9.86 -8.71
C ALA A 87 -3.84 -9.05 -9.32
N PHE A 88 -3.68 -7.73 -9.42
CA PHE A 88 -4.65 -6.84 -10.05
C PHE A 88 -4.22 -6.37 -11.44
N GLY A 89 -3.00 -6.69 -11.88
CA GLY A 89 -2.44 -6.14 -13.12
C GLY A 89 -2.43 -4.61 -13.17
N ASN A 90 -2.47 -3.95 -12.01
CA ASN A 90 -2.61 -2.50 -11.88
C ASN A 90 -1.72 -1.95 -10.76
N CYS A 91 -1.42 -0.67 -10.81
CA CYS A 91 -0.73 0.01 -9.72
C CYS A 91 -1.66 0.26 -8.53
N ILE A 92 -1.07 0.25 -7.34
CA ILE A 92 -1.67 0.80 -6.13
C ILE A 92 -1.02 2.15 -5.90
N GLY A 93 -1.82 3.20 -5.99
CA GLY A 93 -1.39 4.59 -5.91
C GLY A 93 -2.31 5.40 -5.00
N LYS A 94 -2.17 6.73 -5.00
CA LYS A 94 -2.96 7.62 -4.13
C LYS A 94 -4.47 7.41 -4.30
N MET A 95 -4.96 7.23 -5.53
CA MET A 95 -6.39 7.29 -5.85
C MET A 95 -7.14 5.97 -5.63
N ASN A 96 -6.43 4.85 -5.43
CA ASN A 96 -7.05 3.55 -5.22
C ASN A 96 -6.54 2.79 -3.98
N TYR A 97 -5.68 3.40 -3.17
CA TYR A 97 -5.14 2.75 -1.96
C TYR A 97 -6.24 2.34 -0.98
N VAL A 98 -7.23 3.20 -0.72
CA VAL A 98 -8.33 2.87 0.22
C VAL A 98 -9.10 1.64 -0.28
N LEU A 99 -9.38 1.57 -1.57
CA LEU A 99 -10.02 0.41 -2.19
C LEU A 99 -9.19 -0.86 -2.01
N PHE A 100 -7.87 -0.76 -2.20
CA PHE A 100 -6.95 -1.87 -1.96
C PHE A 100 -7.00 -2.38 -0.50
N ILE A 101 -7.00 -1.48 0.50
CA ILE A 101 -7.10 -1.88 1.92
C ILE A 101 -8.44 -2.58 2.21
N ILE A 102 -9.55 -2.02 1.71
CA ILE A 102 -10.88 -2.60 1.88
C ILE A 102 -10.94 -4.00 1.25
N LEU A 103 -10.42 -4.16 0.04
CA LEU A 103 -10.38 -5.46 -0.64
C LEU A 103 -9.53 -6.48 0.10
N LEU A 104 -8.32 -6.10 0.55
CA LEU A 104 -7.45 -6.99 1.29
C LEU A 104 -8.11 -7.46 2.59
N ALA A 105 -8.76 -6.54 3.33
CA ALA A 105 -9.54 -6.90 4.51
C ALA A 105 -10.75 -7.80 4.18
N GLY A 106 -11.44 -7.52 3.07
CA GLY A 106 -12.58 -8.32 2.58
C GLY A 106 -12.17 -9.75 2.19
N PHE A 107 -11.02 -9.93 1.55
CA PHE A 107 -10.48 -11.26 1.22
C PHE A 107 -10.18 -12.06 2.49
N ILE A 108 -9.46 -11.47 3.45
CA ILE A 108 -9.16 -12.11 4.74
C ILE A 108 -10.46 -12.50 5.46
N ALA A 109 -11.45 -11.61 5.51
CA ALA A 109 -12.74 -11.89 6.15
C ALA A 109 -13.51 -13.03 5.46
N THR A 110 -13.48 -13.07 4.13
CA THR A 110 -14.14 -14.11 3.32
C THR A 110 -13.50 -15.47 3.54
N GLU A 111 -12.16 -15.53 3.52
CA GLU A 111 -11.40 -16.75 3.75
C GLU A 111 -11.57 -17.28 5.19
N ALA A 112 -11.52 -16.39 6.19
CA ALA A 112 -11.79 -16.75 7.57
C ALA A 112 -13.22 -17.31 7.74
N SER A 113 -14.21 -16.67 7.09
CA SER A 113 -15.60 -17.14 7.10
C SER A 113 -15.73 -18.53 6.45
N TYR A 114 -15.06 -18.75 5.32
CA TYR A 114 -15.01 -20.06 4.67
C TYR A 114 -14.39 -21.13 5.59
N ALA A 115 -13.25 -20.83 6.22
CA ALA A 115 -12.57 -21.76 7.13
C ALA A 115 -13.48 -22.16 8.30
N VAL A 116 -14.19 -21.20 8.90
CA VAL A 116 -15.17 -21.45 9.97
C VAL A 116 -16.33 -22.31 9.49
N CYS A 117 -16.91 -22.01 8.32
CA CYS A 117 -18.02 -22.80 7.76
C CYS A 117 -17.58 -24.23 7.41
N SER A 118 -16.40 -24.38 6.80
CA SER A 118 -15.83 -25.68 6.43
C SER A 118 -15.50 -26.51 7.68
N TYR A 119 -14.96 -25.90 8.73
CA TYR A 119 -14.75 -26.56 10.02
C TYR A 119 -16.06 -27.13 10.61
N GLN A 120 -17.12 -26.32 10.63
CA GLN A 120 -18.43 -26.75 11.12
C GLN A 120 -19.01 -27.90 10.29
N TRP A 121 -18.83 -27.86 8.97
CA TRP A 121 -19.23 -28.93 8.06
C TRP A 121 -18.47 -30.23 8.35
N VAL A 122 -17.14 -30.17 8.42
CA VAL A 122 -16.30 -31.34 8.73
C VAL A 122 -16.67 -31.95 10.08
N LYS A 123 -16.94 -31.12 11.09
CA LYS A 123 -17.41 -31.58 12.41
C LYS A 123 -18.72 -32.38 12.29
N ARG A 124 -19.72 -31.85 11.58
CA ARG A 124 -20.99 -32.54 11.34
C ARG A 124 -20.83 -33.85 10.55
N CYS A 125 -19.94 -33.89 9.54
CA CYS A 125 -19.69 -35.11 8.79
C CYS A 125 -19.05 -36.22 9.66
N LYS A 126 -18.19 -35.86 10.62
CA LYS A 126 -17.64 -36.84 11.57
C LYS A 126 -18.73 -37.44 12.46
N ASP A 127 -19.73 -36.65 12.86
CA ASP A 127 -20.87 -37.14 13.63
C ASP A 127 -21.76 -38.08 12.80
N LEU A 128 -21.96 -37.80 11.51
CA LEU A 128 -22.74 -38.67 10.61
C LEU A 128 -22.00 -39.96 10.19
N GLU A 129 -20.67 -39.93 10.07
CA GLU A 129 -19.88 -41.13 9.79
C GLU A 129 -19.90 -42.12 10.96
N ARG A 130 -19.96 -41.62 12.21
CA ARG A 130 -20.24 -42.47 13.38
C ARG A 130 -21.58 -43.21 13.28
N ILE A 131 -22.52 -42.69 12.49
CA ILE A 131 -23.85 -43.26 12.25
C ILE A 131 -23.86 -44.16 10.99
N GLY A 132 -22.74 -44.31 10.29
CA GLY A 132 -22.56 -45.28 9.19
C GLY A 132 -22.51 -44.71 7.77
N ALA A 133 -22.48 -43.39 7.59
CA ALA A 133 -22.37 -42.76 6.27
C ALA A 133 -20.90 -42.64 5.79
N LYS A 134 -20.58 -43.09 4.56
CA LYS A 134 -19.24 -42.97 3.96
C LYS A 134 -19.09 -41.64 3.20
N SER A 135 -18.22 -40.72 3.67
CA SER A 135 -17.95 -39.43 2.99
C SER A 135 -16.46 -39.03 2.99
N ASN A 136 -15.56 -39.95 2.61
CA ASN A 136 -14.11 -39.78 2.80
C ASN A 136 -13.45 -38.71 1.90
N LEU A 137 -13.84 -38.61 0.62
CA LEU A 137 -13.18 -37.72 -0.35
C LEU A 137 -13.49 -36.24 -0.08
N TYR A 138 -14.76 -35.87 0.03
CA TYR A 138 -15.19 -34.48 0.28
C TYR A 138 -14.65 -33.95 1.61
N ARG A 139 -14.57 -34.80 2.64
CA ARG A 139 -13.98 -34.44 3.93
C ARG A 139 -12.48 -34.20 3.80
N SER A 140 -11.76 -35.06 3.09
CA SER A 140 -10.32 -34.88 2.83
C SER A 140 -10.06 -33.57 2.06
N LEU A 141 -10.87 -33.27 1.04
CA LEU A 141 -10.80 -32.02 0.29
C LEU A 141 -11.13 -30.79 1.14
N ALA A 142 -12.16 -30.87 2.00
CA ALA A 142 -12.50 -29.78 2.91
C ALA A 142 -11.37 -29.51 3.92
N VAL A 143 -10.76 -30.57 4.47
CA VAL A 143 -9.63 -30.43 5.40
C VAL A 143 -8.39 -29.86 4.70
N SER A 144 -8.04 -30.34 3.50
CA SER A 144 -6.87 -29.84 2.77
C SER A 144 -7.03 -28.38 2.35
N THR A 145 -8.20 -27.99 1.85
CA THR A 145 -8.51 -26.59 1.52
C THR A 145 -8.51 -25.68 2.74
N MET A 146 -8.99 -26.15 3.90
CA MET A 146 -8.87 -25.40 5.16
C MET A 146 -7.40 -25.16 5.55
N LEU A 147 -6.55 -26.18 5.49
CA LEU A 147 -5.13 -26.04 5.84
C LEU A 147 -4.43 -25.03 4.92
N PHE A 148 -4.71 -25.10 3.62
CA PHE A 148 -4.18 -24.14 2.64
C PHE A 148 -4.63 -22.71 2.96
N ILE A 149 -5.93 -22.51 3.24
CA ILE A 149 -6.48 -21.19 3.56
C ILE A 149 -5.92 -20.64 4.87
N LEU A 150 -5.67 -21.48 5.88
CA LEU A 150 -5.05 -21.01 7.14
C LEU A 150 -3.64 -20.47 6.90
N LEU A 151 -2.84 -21.14 6.07
CA LEU A 151 -1.52 -20.65 5.67
C LEU A 151 -1.64 -19.35 4.85
N GLN A 152 -2.64 -19.28 3.96
CA GLN A 152 -2.92 -18.11 3.13
C GLN A 152 -3.31 -16.88 3.98
N VAL A 153 -4.20 -17.06 4.96
CA VAL A 153 -4.64 -15.99 5.87
C VAL A 153 -3.48 -15.49 6.74
N LEU A 154 -2.61 -16.39 7.20
CA LEU A 154 -1.47 -16.00 8.04
C LEU A 154 -0.58 -14.96 7.36
N TRP A 155 -0.19 -15.18 6.11
CA TRP A 155 0.65 -14.22 5.39
C TRP A 155 -0.12 -12.94 5.02
N GLN A 156 -1.40 -13.04 4.66
CA GLN A 156 -2.22 -11.87 4.32
C GLN A 156 -2.44 -10.95 5.52
N VAL A 157 -2.58 -11.50 6.74
CA VAL A 157 -2.71 -10.69 7.96
C VAL A 157 -1.43 -9.90 8.21
N VAL A 158 -0.25 -10.50 8.03
CA VAL A 158 1.03 -9.78 8.12
C VAL A 158 1.11 -8.69 7.06
N PHE A 159 0.69 -8.99 5.83
CA PHE A 159 0.68 -8.03 4.73
C PHE A 159 -0.30 -6.86 4.97
N LEU A 160 -1.49 -7.13 5.52
CA LEU A 160 -2.43 -6.10 5.92
C LEU A 160 -1.87 -5.25 7.07
N ALA A 161 -1.24 -5.88 8.07
CA ALA A 161 -0.61 -5.16 9.17
C ALA A 161 0.51 -4.23 8.69
N TRP A 162 1.31 -4.66 7.70
CA TRP A 162 2.30 -3.83 7.03
C TRP A 162 1.65 -2.59 6.40
N HIS A 163 0.57 -2.76 5.64
CA HIS A 163 -0.11 -1.62 5.03
C HIS A 163 -0.82 -0.71 6.04
N ILE A 164 -1.34 -1.26 7.15
CA ILE A 164 -1.86 -0.45 8.26
C ILE A 164 -0.74 0.39 8.87
N TYR A 165 0.45 -0.18 9.08
CA TYR A 165 1.63 0.56 9.53
C TYR A 165 1.97 1.69 8.55
N CYS A 166 2.07 1.40 7.26
CA CYS A 166 2.29 2.39 6.21
C CYS A 166 1.29 3.55 6.27
N VAL A 167 0.00 3.25 6.43
CA VAL A 167 -1.05 4.26 6.58
C VAL A 167 -0.88 5.07 7.87
N CYS A 168 -0.64 4.41 9.01
CA CYS A 168 -0.47 5.05 10.32
C CYS A 168 0.71 6.02 10.36
N PHE A 169 1.79 5.74 9.64
CA PHE A 169 2.99 6.58 9.58
C PHE A 169 3.07 7.41 8.29
N ASN A 170 2.03 7.39 7.44
CA ASN A 170 2.00 8.09 6.16
C ASN A 170 3.26 7.86 5.32
N ILE A 171 3.63 6.59 5.18
CA ILE A 171 4.76 6.13 4.38
C ILE A 171 4.30 5.04 3.42
N ARG A 172 4.79 5.06 2.20
CA ARG A 172 4.45 4.05 1.18
C ARG A 172 5.42 2.89 1.21
N SER A 173 4.98 1.73 0.72
CA SER A 173 5.84 0.53 0.65
C SER A 173 7.09 0.81 -0.19
N ASP A 174 6.93 1.43 -1.36
CA ASP A 174 8.04 1.90 -2.21
C ASP A 174 9.00 2.84 -1.45
N GLU A 175 8.47 3.83 -0.75
CA GLU A 175 9.26 4.79 0.02
C GLU A 175 10.06 4.13 1.13
N TRP A 176 9.47 3.19 1.87
CA TRP A 176 10.16 2.45 2.92
C TRP A 176 11.26 1.55 2.36
N ILE A 177 10.98 0.83 1.27
CA ILE A 177 11.96 -0.08 0.67
C ILE A 177 13.13 0.70 0.06
N ASN A 178 12.82 1.80 -0.63
CA ASN A 178 13.78 2.58 -1.40
C ASN A 178 14.23 3.87 -0.69
N TRP A 179 14.05 4.00 0.63
CA TRP A 179 14.32 5.25 1.36
C TRP A 179 15.72 5.81 1.11
N ARG A 180 16.73 4.94 0.95
CA ARG A 180 18.12 5.32 0.65
C ARG A 180 18.31 6.05 -0.68
N ARG A 181 17.34 5.93 -1.60
CA ARG A 181 17.33 6.58 -2.92
C ARG A 181 16.64 7.94 -2.89
N TYR A 182 15.99 8.29 -1.77
CA TYR A 182 15.12 9.43 -1.65
C TYR A 182 15.70 10.42 -0.63
N PRO A 183 16.36 11.50 -1.08
CA PRO A 183 17.03 12.46 -0.20
C PRO A 183 16.13 13.05 0.89
N GLU A 184 14.83 13.16 0.62
CA GLU A 184 13.85 13.66 1.59
C GLU A 184 13.70 12.76 2.83
N PHE A 185 14.13 11.49 2.77
CA PHE A 185 14.13 10.57 3.90
C PHE A 185 15.46 10.52 4.67
N HIS A 186 16.43 11.36 4.30
CA HIS A 186 17.77 11.37 4.89
C HIS A 186 17.95 12.48 5.92
N VAL A 187 18.58 12.12 7.05
CA VAL A 187 19.20 13.06 7.98
C VAL A 187 20.69 12.74 8.00
N VAL A 188 21.50 13.72 7.61
CA VAL A 188 22.96 13.64 7.67
C VAL A 188 23.39 13.99 9.09
N ILE A 189 24.00 13.05 9.80
CA ILE A 189 24.61 13.29 11.10
C ILE A 189 26.06 13.69 10.85
N GLU A 190 26.43 14.90 11.29
CA GLU A 190 27.82 15.34 11.20
C GLU A 190 28.72 14.39 11.98
N PRO A 191 29.87 13.99 11.41
CA PRO A 191 30.76 13.06 12.06
C PRO A 191 31.28 13.64 13.37
N SER A 192 31.18 12.85 14.45
CA SER A 192 31.96 13.09 15.67
C SER A 192 33.47 13.06 15.36
N PRO A 193 34.36 13.64 16.18
CA PRO A 193 35.81 13.68 15.94
C PRO A 193 36.47 12.30 15.69
N ASP A 194 35.78 11.22 16.05
CA ASP A 194 36.23 9.82 15.95
C ASP A 194 35.64 9.06 14.73
N GLN A 195 34.83 9.71 13.88
CA GLN A 195 34.22 9.07 12.70
C GLN A 195 34.64 9.75 11.39
N SER A 196 35.06 8.94 10.42
CA SER A 196 35.62 9.40 9.14
C SER A 196 34.57 9.65 8.04
N SER A 197 33.30 9.33 8.27
CA SER A 197 32.23 9.51 7.28
C SER A 197 30.89 9.92 7.91
N PRO A 198 30.10 10.78 7.26
CA PRO A 198 28.78 11.16 7.75
C PRO A 198 27.82 9.96 7.78
N GLU A 199 27.09 9.80 8.88
CA GLU A 199 26.08 8.74 9.03
C GLU A 199 24.72 9.20 8.46
N LEU A 200 24.09 8.35 7.63
CA LEU A 200 22.76 8.58 7.07
C LEU A 200 21.70 7.90 7.95
N ARG A 201 20.85 8.71 8.58
CA ARG A 201 19.73 8.22 9.39
C ARG A 201 18.40 8.44 8.66
N PHE A 202 17.50 7.46 8.78
CA PHE A 202 16.14 7.55 8.24
C PHE A 202 15.30 8.58 9.01
N ARG A 203 14.58 9.44 8.28
CA ARG A 203 13.54 10.33 8.78
C ARG A 203 12.35 10.29 7.85
N ASN A 204 11.15 10.21 8.39
CA ASN A 204 9.93 10.33 7.59
C ASN A 204 9.41 11.79 7.62
N PRO A 205 9.51 12.56 6.53
CA PRO A 205 9.03 13.95 6.49
C PRO A 205 7.50 14.05 6.38
N TYR A 206 6.80 12.96 6.06
CA TYR A 206 5.37 12.95 5.82
C TYR A 206 4.53 12.57 7.05
N ASP A 207 5.18 12.08 8.11
CA ASP A 207 4.50 11.69 9.34
C ASP A 207 4.04 12.92 10.14
N LYS A 208 2.72 13.06 10.31
CA LYS A 208 2.07 14.12 11.12
C LYS A 208 1.47 13.57 12.42
N GLY A 209 1.77 12.32 12.76
CA GLY A 209 1.10 11.57 13.83
C GLY A 209 -0.10 10.78 13.34
N ILE A 210 -0.34 9.63 13.99
CA ILE A 210 -1.28 8.58 13.57
C ILE A 210 -2.67 9.13 13.21
N PHE A 211 -3.24 9.98 14.07
CA PHE A 211 -4.59 10.53 13.85
C PHE A 211 -4.67 11.37 12.57
N TYR A 212 -3.71 12.29 12.37
CA TYR A 212 -3.68 13.15 11.18
C TYR A 212 -3.37 12.37 9.92
N ASN A 213 -2.49 11.37 10.01
CA ASN A 213 -2.16 10.49 8.88
C ASN A 213 -3.37 9.67 8.43
N LEU A 214 -4.12 9.07 9.37
CA LEU A 214 -5.35 8.34 9.07
C LEU A 214 -6.43 9.26 8.49
N LYS A 215 -6.58 10.46 9.04
CA LYS A 215 -7.51 11.47 8.52
C LYS A 215 -7.15 11.86 7.08
N ASP A 216 -5.88 12.19 6.82
CA ASP A 216 -5.38 12.52 5.48
C ASP A 216 -5.58 11.34 4.51
N PHE A 217 -5.34 10.11 4.94
CA PHE A 217 -5.53 8.91 4.13
C PHE A 217 -6.98 8.72 3.67
N LEU A 218 -7.94 8.92 4.58
CA LEU A 218 -9.36 8.76 4.29
C LEU A 218 -9.95 9.93 3.49
N LEU A 219 -9.50 11.16 3.74
CA LEU A 219 -10.07 12.37 3.11
C LEU A 219 -9.53 12.66 1.70
N ARG A 220 -8.28 12.29 1.40
CA ARG A 220 -7.62 12.60 0.11
C ARG A 220 -8.15 11.83 -1.11
N GLN A 221 -9.24 11.07 -0.96
CA GLN A 221 -9.93 10.37 -2.06
C GLN A 221 -10.97 11.25 -2.77
N GLY A 222 -11.37 12.39 -2.18
CA GLY A 222 -12.44 13.25 -2.71
C GLY A 222 -12.00 14.45 -3.54
N GLU A 223 -10.69 14.67 -3.73
CA GLU A 223 -10.12 15.83 -4.43
C GLU A 223 -9.62 15.48 -5.86
N GLY A 224 -10.30 14.54 -6.52
CA GLY A 224 -10.04 14.15 -7.92
C GLY A 224 -11.13 14.67 -8.84
#